data_AF-A0AAD8NNX0-F1
#
_entry.id   AF-A0AAD8NNX0-F1
#
_cell.length_a   1.000
_cell.length_b   1.000
_cell.length_c   1.000
_cell.angle_alpha   90.00
_cell.angle_beta   90.00
_cell.angle_gamma   90.00
#
_symmetry.space_group_name_H-M   'P 1'
#
loop_
_entity.id
_entity.type
_entity.pdbx_description
1 polymer ?
#
loop_
_entity_poly.entity_id
_entity_poly.type
_entity_poly.pdbx_seq_one_letter_code
_entity_poly.pdbx_strand_id
1 'polypeptide(L)'
;MFILKTTTTTTTVTTALSSISIPLLHRSKPTTFPFTPTKPTTLRHTPKIMNNWLTKLGFGTRTPADASPDQSSIAQGPDDDIPAPGQEFAQFGAGCFWGVELAFQRVPGVSKTEVGYTQGLTHNPSYNDICSGMTNHSEVVRVQYDPKECSYENLLDCFWERHDPTTLNRQGNDVGTQYRSGIYFYTPEQEKAALESMEKHQQKLNRKIVTEILPAKKFYRAEEYHQQYLAKGGRFGFRQSTEKGCNDPIRCYG
;
A
#
# COMPACT_ATOMS: atom_id res chain seq x y z
N MET A 1 -13.41 62.03 -37.22
CA MET A 1 -14.70 62.21 -36.52
C MET A 1 -15.42 60.87 -36.67
N PHE A 2 -15.32 59.91 -35.76
CA PHE A 2 -15.68 59.92 -34.34
C PHE A 2 -14.66 59.15 -33.48
N ILE A 3 -14.43 59.65 -32.27
CA ILE A 3 -13.71 59.02 -31.15
C ILE A 3 -14.78 58.63 -30.12
N LEU A 4 -14.78 57.38 -29.63
CA LEU A 4 -15.47 56.93 -28.41
C LEU A 4 -14.68 55.71 -27.88
N LYS A 5 -13.68 55.94 -27.03
CA LYS A 5 -13.70 55.88 -25.55
C LYS A 5 -14.07 54.49 -24.99
N THR A 6 -13.01 53.74 -24.68
CA THR A 6 -13.00 52.56 -23.81
C THR A 6 -13.31 52.95 -22.37
N THR A 7 -14.13 52.15 -21.69
CA THR A 7 -14.39 52.26 -20.24
C THR A 7 -13.99 50.95 -19.58
N THR A 8 -12.87 50.99 -18.84
CA THR A 8 -12.38 49.88 -18.03
C THR A 8 -13.01 50.00 -16.65
N THR A 9 -13.76 48.98 -16.22
CA THR A 9 -14.35 48.93 -14.87
C THR A 9 -13.43 48.10 -13.98
N THR A 10 -12.78 48.75 -13.02
CA THR A 10 -11.93 48.12 -12.00
C THR A 10 -12.79 47.77 -10.80
N THR A 11 -13.01 46.47 -10.54
CA THR A 11 -13.70 45.99 -9.34
C THR A 11 -12.66 45.72 -8.24
N THR A 12 -12.63 46.58 -7.23
CA THR A 12 -11.88 46.41 -5.98
C THR A 12 -12.59 45.40 -5.09
N VAL A 13 -11.90 44.31 -4.71
CA VAL A 13 -12.36 43.36 -3.69
C VAL A 13 -11.78 43.79 -2.34
N THR A 14 -12.64 44.24 -1.44
CA THR A 14 -12.30 44.61 -0.06
C THR A 14 -12.32 43.35 0.81
N THR A 15 -11.17 42.99 1.37
CA THR A 15 -11.02 41.91 2.37
C THR A 15 -11.46 42.42 3.75
N ALA A 16 -12.55 41.87 4.27
CA ALA A 16 -12.96 42.04 5.66
C ALA A 16 -12.30 40.95 6.53
N LEU A 17 -11.31 41.33 7.33
CA LEU A 17 -10.72 40.51 8.38
C LEU A 17 -11.61 40.57 9.62
N SER A 18 -12.37 39.51 9.90
CA SER A 18 -13.04 39.32 11.18
C SER A 18 -12.08 38.63 12.16
N SER A 19 -11.59 39.40 13.13
CA SER A 19 -10.83 38.94 14.29
C SER A 19 -11.71 38.14 15.24
N ILE A 20 -11.50 36.83 15.34
CA ILE A 20 -12.09 35.99 16.38
C ILE A 20 -11.07 35.87 17.51
N SER A 21 -11.39 36.51 18.64
CA SER A 21 -10.63 36.40 19.90
C SER A 21 -10.98 35.08 20.59
N ILE A 22 -9.99 34.18 20.73
CA ILE A 22 -10.10 32.96 21.53
C ILE A 22 -9.55 33.25 22.93
N PRO A 23 -10.29 33.03 24.03
CA PRO A 23 -9.79 33.24 25.37
C PRO A 23 -8.79 32.15 25.78
N LEU A 24 -7.67 32.62 26.36
CA LEU A 24 -6.62 31.84 27.00
C LEU A 24 -7.20 30.94 28.11
N LEU A 25 -7.21 29.62 27.88
CA LEU A 25 -7.41 28.64 28.96
C LEU A 25 -6.08 28.33 29.63
N HIS A 26 -6.14 28.40 30.96
CA HIS A 26 -5.05 28.32 31.92
C HIS A 26 -4.21 27.05 31.80
N ARG A 27 -2.89 27.26 31.83
CA ARG A 27 -1.84 26.25 31.98
C ARG A 27 -1.77 25.82 33.46
N SER A 28 -2.18 24.60 33.78
CA SER A 28 -1.88 23.95 35.07
C SER A 28 -0.97 22.74 34.86
N LYS A 29 0.23 22.80 35.41
CA LYS A 29 1.14 21.67 35.73
C LYS A 29 1.83 22.03 37.06
N PRO A 30 2.42 21.08 37.81
CA PRO A 30 2.12 19.66 37.96
C PRO A 30 1.96 19.27 39.45
N THR A 31 1.18 18.25 39.78
CA THR A 31 1.15 17.69 41.15
C THR A 31 2.03 16.45 41.19
N THR A 32 3.23 16.60 41.75
CA THR A 32 4.16 15.52 42.09
C THR A 32 3.70 14.80 43.35
N PHE A 33 3.44 13.50 43.25
CA PHE A 33 3.26 12.62 44.41
C PHE A 33 4.59 11.92 44.76
N PRO A 34 4.97 11.83 46.04
CA PRO A 34 6.20 11.16 46.44
C PRO A 34 6.03 9.64 46.40
N PHE A 35 6.83 8.96 45.58
CA PHE A 35 7.00 7.51 45.63
C PHE A 35 8.12 7.16 46.62
N THR A 36 7.77 6.43 47.68
CA THR A 36 8.70 5.79 48.61
C THR A 36 9.22 4.45 48.03
N PRO A 37 10.52 4.13 48.15
CA PRO A 37 11.07 2.88 47.62
C PRO A 37 10.99 1.75 48.66
N THR A 38 10.39 0.62 48.29
CA THR A 38 10.54 -0.65 49.01
C THR A 38 11.29 -1.67 48.14
N LYS A 39 12.51 -2.03 48.55
CA LYS A 39 13.18 -3.31 48.27
C LYS A 39 12.33 -4.44 48.89
N PRO A 40 12.31 -5.70 48.40
CA PRO A 40 13.50 -6.54 48.60
C PRO A 40 13.70 -7.79 47.70
N THR A 41 14.86 -8.39 47.93
CA THR A 41 15.21 -9.83 47.86
C THR A 41 15.43 -10.48 46.49
N THR A 42 16.72 -10.68 46.22
CA THR A 42 17.31 -11.66 45.30
C THR A 42 16.96 -13.10 45.72
N LEU A 43 16.41 -13.89 44.79
CA LEU A 43 16.47 -15.34 44.85
C LEU A 43 17.18 -15.85 43.59
N ARG A 44 18.35 -16.46 43.82
CA ARG A 44 19.11 -17.20 42.81
C ARG A 44 18.35 -18.49 42.48
N HIS A 45 18.12 -18.73 41.20
CA HIS A 45 17.76 -20.05 40.71
C HIS A 45 18.73 -20.46 39.60
N THR A 46 19.42 -21.57 39.84
CA THR A 46 20.28 -22.27 38.89
C THR A 46 19.40 -23.06 37.91
N PRO A 47 19.71 -23.08 36.61
CA PRO A 47 19.03 -23.99 35.71
C PRO A 47 19.69 -25.38 35.80
N LYS A 48 18.93 -26.36 36.30
CA LYS A 48 19.23 -27.78 36.07
C LYS A 48 18.92 -28.10 34.61
N ILE A 49 19.93 -28.54 33.89
CA ILE A 49 19.81 -29.28 32.64
C ILE A 49 19.07 -30.58 32.96
N MET A 50 17.89 -30.80 32.38
CA MET A 50 17.28 -32.12 32.33
C MET A 50 16.70 -32.37 30.94
N ASN A 51 17.08 -33.53 30.43
CA ASN A 51 16.90 -33.99 29.08
C ASN A 51 15.45 -34.34 28.75
N ASN A 52 15.16 -34.04 27.49
CA ASN A 52 14.10 -34.52 26.62
C ASN A 52 13.70 -35.99 26.83
N TRP A 53 12.44 -36.24 27.22
CA TRP A 53 11.79 -37.55 27.15
C TRP A 53 10.26 -37.40 27.02
N LEU A 54 9.77 -36.67 26.02
CA LEU A 54 8.32 -36.67 25.68
C LEU A 54 8.00 -36.25 24.23
N THR A 55 8.92 -36.45 23.28
CA THR A 55 8.60 -36.39 21.84
C THR A 55 8.23 -37.78 21.32
N LYS A 56 7.07 -38.29 21.73
CA LYS A 56 6.46 -39.46 21.07
C LYS A 56 4.96 -39.46 21.34
N LEU A 57 4.22 -38.60 20.65
CA LEU A 57 2.81 -38.74 20.29
C LEU A 57 2.41 -37.59 19.33
N GLY A 58 2.60 -37.85 18.03
CA GLY A 58 1.73 -37.46 16.91
C GLY A 58 0.91 -36.16 16.92
N PHE A 59 1.46 -35.00 17.29
CA PHE A 59 0.93 -33.70 16.88
C PHE A 59 2.05 -32.87 16.27
N GLY A 60 2.06 -32.78 14.94
CA GLY A 60 3.04 -32.01 14.18
C GLY A 60 2.84 -30.52 14.40
N THR A 61 3.68 -29.92 15.23
CA THR A 61 3.94 -28.48 15.18
C THR A 61 4.68 -28.21 13.88
N ARG A 62 4.03 -27.54 12.92
CA ARG A 62 4.74 -26.92 11.79
C ARG A 62 5.72 -25.90 12.39
N THR A 63 7.01 -26.24 12.36
CA THR A 63 8.10 -25.30 12.53
C THR A 63 7.92 -24.16 11.52
N PRO A 64 8.18 -22.89 11.88
CA PRO A 64 8.25 -21.82 10.88
C PRO A 64 9.20 -22.28 9.79
N ALA A 65 8.71 -22.33 8.55
CA ALA A 65 9.51 -22.81 7.44
C ALA A 65 10.76 -21.92 7.31
N ASP A 66 11.92 -22.47 7.66
CA ASP A 66 13.17 -22.05 7.04
C ASP A 66 12.92 -22.16 5.54
N ALA A 67 12.82 -21.02 4.86
CA ALA A 67 12.70 -20.98 3.42
C ALA A 67 13.92 -21.72 2.86
N SER A 68 13.72 -22.92 2.34
CA SER A 68 14.80 -23.63 1.66
C SER A 68 15.26 -22.77 0.47
N PRO A 69 16.55 -22.77 0.11
CA PRO A 69 17.08 -21.95 -0.97
C PRO A 69 16.29 -22.08 -2.29
N ASP A 70 15.69 -23.25 -2.52
CA ASP A 70 14.86 -23.59 -3.69
C ASP A 70 13.48 -22.91 -3.69
N GLN A 71 12.88 -22.63 -2.52
CA GLN A 71 11.61 -21.89 -2.45
C GLN A 71 11.81 -20.40 -2.77
N SER A 72 12.93 -19.86 -2.29
CA SER A 72 13.30 -18.46 -2.53
C SER A 72 13.61 -18.19 -4.00
N SER A 73 14.31 -19.10 -4.68
CA SER A 73 14.63 -18.94 -6.11
C SER A 73 13.37 -18.87 -6.97
N ILE A 74 12.34 -19.67 -6.70
CA ILE A 74 11.06 -19.63 -7.44
C ILE A 74 10.32 -18.31 -7.18
N ALA A 75 10.21 -17.89 -5.92
CA ALA A 75 9.54 -16.64 -5.57
C ALA A 75 10.28 -15.39 -6.06
N GLN A 76 11.61 -15.48 -6.19
CA GLN A 76 12.45 -14.39 -6.70
C GLN A 76 12.59 -14.40 -8.23
N GLY A 77 12.10 -15.43 -8.92
CA GLY A 77 12.05 -15.49 -10.39
C GLY A 77 11.11 -14.45 -11.00
N PRO A 78 11.15 -14.28 -12.34
CA PRO A 78 10.27 -13.34 -13.04
C PRO A 78 8.79 -13.77 -13.00
N ASP A 79 7.90 -12.84 -13.36
CA ASP A 79 6.51 -13.17 -13.67
C ASP A 79 6.40 -13.65 -15.12
N ASP A 80 6.36 -14.97 -15.33
CA ASP A 80 6.27 -15.61 -16.64
C ASP A 80 4.84 -15.73 -17.19
N ASP A 81 3.83 -15.18 -16.50
CA ASP A 81 2.46 -15.17 -17.00
C ASP A 81 2.36 -14.26 -18.24
N ILE A 82 1.46 -14.61 -19.17
CA ILE A 82 1.24 -13.86 -20.41
C ILE A 82 -0.12 -13.14 -20.32
N PRO A 83 -0.18 -11.81 -20.56
CA PRO A 83 -1.45 -11.09 -20.57
C PRO A 83 -2.29 -11.48 -21.80
N ALA A 84 -3.57 -11.07 -21.82
CA ALA A 84 -4.41 -11.30 -22.99
C ALA A 84 -3.82 -10.62 -24.26
N PRO A 85 -4.12 -11.10 -25.48
CA PRO A 85 -3.59 -10.51 -26.71
C PRO A 85 -3.87 -9.01 -26.80
N GLY A 86 -2.84 -8.21 -27.07
CA GLY A 86 -2.93 -6.76 -27.16
C GLY A 86 -2.84 -6.03 -25.82
N GLN A 87 -2.81 -6.74 -24.70
CA GLN A 87 -2.72 -6.16 -23.36
C GLN A 87 -1.29 -6.21 -22.82
N GLU A 88 -1.00 -5.33 -21.87
CA GLU A 88 0.24 -5.30 -21.10
C GLU A 88 -0.04 -5.50 -19.61
N PHE A 89 0.94 -6.04 -18.88
CA PHE A 89 0.90 -6.12 -17.43
C PHE A 89 1.51 -4.89 -16.76
N ALA A 90 0.98 -4.51 -15.61
CA ALA A 90 1.58 -3.57 -14.66
C ALA A 90 1.33 -4.05 -13.23
N GLN A 91 2.26 -3.78 -12.30
CA GLN A 91 2.15 -4.22 -10.90
C GLN A 91 2.43 -3.07 -9.93
N PHE A 92 1.53 -2.89 -8.96
CA PHE A 92 1.56 -1.80 -8.00
C PHE A 92 1.26 -2.28 -6.57
N GLY A 93 2.14 -1.96 -5.61
CA GLY A 93 1.91 -2.09 -4.18
C GLY A 93 1.67 -0.72 -3.55
N ALA A 94 0.54 -0.52 -2.89
CA ALA A 94 0.13 0.80 -2.37
C ALA A 94 -0.66 0.69 -1.06
N GLY A 95 -0.25 -0.24 -0.19
CA GLY A 95 -0.97 -0.59 1.05
C GLY A 95 -1.93 -1.75 0.85
N CYS A 96 -3.01 -1.80 1.65
CA CYS A 96 -4.04 -2.83 1.53
C CYS A 96 -4.60 -2.87 0.10
N PHE A 97 -4.40 -4.00 -0.57
CA PHE A 97 -4.69 -4.14 -2.00
C PHE A 97 -6.16 -3.98 -2.39
N TRP A 98 -7.12 -4.00 -1.45
CA TRP A 98 -8.55 -3.92 -1.72
C TRP A 98 -8.95 -2.55 -2.28
N GLY A 99 -8.46 -1.49 -1.65
CA GLY A 99 -8.70 -0.12 -2.10
C GLY A 99 -7.90 0.21 -3.36
N VAL A 100 -6.72 -0.39 -3.51
CA VAL A 100 -5.85 -0.20 -4.68
C VAL A 100 -6.46 -0.85 -5.92
N GLU A 101 -6.99 -2.08 -5.77
CA GLU A 101 -7.65 -2.80 -6.86
C GLU A 101 -8.85 -2.00 -7.36
N LEU A 102 -9.71 -1.53 -6.45
CA LEU A 102 -10.88 -0.74 -6.81
C LEU A 102 -10.52 0.54 -7.57
N ALA A 103 -9.40 1.18 -7.24
CA ALA A 103 -8.89 2.33 -7.98
C ALA A 103 -8.60 1.95 -9.45
N PHE A 104 -7.82 0.90 -9.67
CA PHE A 104 -7.49 0.46 -11.03
C PHE A 104 -8.70 -0.11 -11.80
N GLN A 105 -9.67 -0.73 -11.11
CA GLN A 105 -10.91 -1.19 -11.73
C GLN A 105 -11.66 -0.04 -12.43
N ARG A 106 -11.55 1.19 -11.91
CA ARG A 106 -12.24 2.38 -12.44
C ARG A 106 -11.49 3.08 -13.57
N VAL A 107 -10.25 2.70 -13.86
CA VAL A 107 -9.46 3.32 -14.93
C VAL A 107 -9.96 2.84 -16.31
N PRO A 108 -10.40 3.73 -17.22
CA PRO A 108 -10.70 3.35 -18.61
C PRO A 108 -9.49 2.72 -19.30
N GLY A 109 -9.71 1.70 -20.14
CA GLY A 109 -8.66 0.91 -20.79
C GLY A 109 -8.00 -0.18 -19.91
N VAL A 110 -8.25 -0.20 -18.59
CA VAL A 110 -7.93 -1.37 -17.76
C VAL A 110 -8.94 -2.49 -18.02
N SER A 111 -8.47 -3.64 -18.50
CA SER A 111 -9.31 -4.79 -18.86
C SER A 111 -9.43 -5.82 -17.74
N LYS A 112 -8.42 -5.95 -16.88
CA LYS A 112 -8.41 -6.89 -15.76
C LYS A 112 -7.63 -6.33 -14.59
N THR A 113 -8.11 -6.59 -13.38
CA THR A 113 -7.35 -6.43 -12.14
C THR A 113 -7.32 -7.75 -11.38
N GLU A 114 -6.25 -7.98 -10.64
CA GLU A 114 -6.18 -9.05 -9.66
C GLU A 114 -5.23 -8.71 -8.54
N VAL A 115 -5.60 -9.08 -7.32
CA VAL A 115 -4.77 -8.89 -6.13
C VAL A 115 -3.91 -10.10 -5.85
N GLY A 116 -2.73 -9.88 -5.27
CA GLY A 116 -1.80 -10.96 -4.97
C GLY A 116 -0.57 -10.53 -4.19
N TYR A 117 0.39 -11.44 -4.13
CA TYR A 117 1.62 -11.33 -3.38
C TYR A 117 2.83 -11.49 -4.31
N THR A 118 3.87 -10.67 -4.14
CA THR A 118 5.11 -10.75 -4.95
C THR A 118 6.31 -10.20 -4.17
N GLN A 119 7.51 -10.21 -4.74
CA GLN A 119 8.79 -9.74 -4.19
C GLN A 119 9.32 -10.45 -2.94
N GLY A 120 8.54 -11.37 -2.34
CA GLY A 120 8.93 -12.13 -1.16
C GLY A 120 9.75 -13.38 -1.47
N LEU A 121 10.11 -14.10 -0.40
CA LEU A 121 11.04 -15.24 -0.45
C LEU A 121 10.32 -16.60 -0.36
N THR A 122 9.00 -16.60 -0.19
CA THR A 122 8.22 -17.82 0.04
C THR A 122 7.46 -18.18 -1.22
N HIS A 123 7.62 -19.40 -1.72
CA HIS A 123 6.83 -19.88 -2.84
C HIS A 123 5.43 -20.35 -2.35
N ASN A 124 4.39 -20.01 -3.10
CA ASN A 124 2.97 -20.26 -2.77
C ASN A 124 2.56 -19.81 -1.36
N PRO A 125 2.77 -18.53 -0.99
CA PRO A 125 2.38 -18.02 0.32
C PRO A 125 0.84 -18.02 0.46
N SER A 126 0.34 -18.39 1.65
CA SER A 126 -1.05 -18.14 2.04
C SER A 126 -1.21 -16.76 2.68
N TYR A 127 -2.42 -16.21 2.73
CA TYR A 127 -2.66 -14.94 3.44
C TYR A 127 -2.17 -14.96 4.90
N ASN A 128 -2.26 -16.10 5.58
CA ASN A 128 -1.74 -16.26 6.94
C ASN A 128 -0.21 -16.11 6.99
N ASP A 129 0.50 -16.62 5.99
CA ASP A 129 1.96 -16.46 5.89
C ASP A 129 2.30 -14.98 5.66
N ILE A 130 1.53 -14.28 4.82
CA ILE A 130 1.71 -12.84 4.57
C ILE A 130 1.49 -12.02 5.85
N CYS A 131 0.44 -12.33 6.60
CA CYS A 131 0.10 -11.67 7.87
C CYS A 131 1.16 -11.85 8.97
N SER A 132 2.02 -12.87 8.88
CA SER A 132 3.17 -13.01 9.78
C SER A 132 4.22 -11.91 9.59
N GLY A 133 4.26 -11.27 8.41
CA GLY A 133 5.29 -10.30 8.02
C GLY A 133 6.67 -10.89 7.72
N MET A 134 6.84 -12.22 7.80
CA MET A 134 8.15 -12.88 7.69
C MET A 134 8.51 -13.25 6.25
N THR A 135 7.55 -13.27 5.32
CA THR A 135 7.76 -13.74 3.94
C THR A 135 8.42 -12.68 3.03
N ASN A 136 8.45 -11.42 3.49
CA ASN A 136 8.86 -10.24 2.73
C ASN A 136 8.04 -9.97 1.44
N HIS A 137 6.90 -10.64 1.26
CA HIS A 137 6.00 -10.33 0.17
C HIS A 137 5.40 -8.94 0.33
N SER A 138 5.05 -8.31 -0.80
CA SER A 138 4.20 -7.12 -0.87
C SER A 138 2.79 -7.51 -1.29
N GLU A 139 1.76 -6.90 -0.70
CA GLU A 139 0.42 -6.90 -1.29
C GLU A 139 0.44 -5.98 -2.51
N VAL A 140 0.02 -6.52 -3.65
CA VAL A 140 0.01 -5.80 -4.92
C VAL A 140 -1.27 -6.03 -5.70
N VAL A 141 -1.54 -5.13 -6.63
CA VAL A 141 -2.48 -5.33 -7.73
C VAL A 141 -1.67 -5.57 -9.00
N ARG A 142 -1.96 -6.66 -9.71
CA ARG A 142 -1.55 -6.85 -11.09
C ARG A 142 -2.69 -6.41 -12.01
N VAL A 143 -2.38 -5.51 -12.92
CA VAL A 143 -3.32 -4.88 -13.85
C VAL A 143 -3.00 -5.39 -15.25
N GLN A 144 -4.03 -5.71 -16.04
CA GLN A 144 -3.93 -5.79 -17.49
C GLN A 144 -4.64 -4.58 -18.10
N TYR A 145 -3.96 -3.91 -19.02
CA TYR A 145 -4.48 -2.72 -19.71
C TYR A 145 -4.20 -2.77 -21.21
N ASP A 146 -5.06 -2.14 -22.01
CA ASP A 146 -4.80 -1.94 -23.44
C ASP A 146 -3.98 -0.64 -23.60
N PRO A 147 -2.71 -0.70 -24.05
CA PRO A 147 -1.87 0.48 -24.25
C PRO A 147 -2.42 1.47 -25.29
N LYS A 148 -3.41 1.07 -26.10
CA LYS A 148 -4.12 1.96 -27.04
C LYS A 148 -5.22 2.78 -26.38
N GLU A 149 -5.76 2.32 -25.26
CA GLU A 149 -6.84 2.99 -24.52
C GLU A 149 -6.36 3.65 -23.22
N CYS A 150 -5.31 3.11 -22.60
CA CYS A 150 -4.74 3.55 -21.33
C CYS A 150 -3.22 3.54 -21.42
N SER A 151 -2.55 4.67 -21.19
CA SER A 151 -1.10 4.68 -21.11
C SER A 151 -0.61 4.26 -19.72
N TYR A 152 0.65 3.84 -19.62
CA TYR A 152 1.25 3.50 -18.34
C TYR A 152 1.31 4.70 -17.39
N GLU A 153 1.46 5.92 -17.91
CA GLU A 153 1.39 7.17 -17.13
C GLU A 153 0.03 7.37 -16.47
N ASN A 154 -1.07 6.99 -17.13
CA ASN A 154 -2.41 7.05 -16.51
C ASN A 154 -2.50 6.10 -15.29
N LEU A 155 -1.84 4.94 -15.36
CA LEU A 155 -1.77 4.01 -14.24
C LEU A 155 -0.88 4.56 -13.11
N LEU A 156 0.23 5.22 -13.46
CA LEU A 156 1.10 5.89 -12.49
C LEU A 156 0.38 7.04 -11.78
N ASP A 157 -0.37 7.87 -12.50
CA ASP A 157 -1.18 8.94 -11.90
C ASP A 157 -2.21 8.37 -10.91
N CYS A 158 -2.92 7.30 -11.31
CA CYS A 158 -3.83 6.57 -10.41
C CYS A 158 -3.11 6.03 -9.16
N PHE A 159 -1.90 5.48 -9.33
CA PHE A 159 -1.09 4.96 -8.23
C PHE A 159 -0.71 6.06 -7.23
N TRP A 160 -0.21 7.20 -7.71
CA TRP A 160 0.22 8.31 -6.86
C TRP A 160 -0.94 8.98 -6.13
N GLU A 161 -2.12 9.05 -6.73
CA GLU A 161 -3.32 9.61 -6.10
C GLU A 161 -3.93 8.69 -5.04
N ARG A 162 -3.62 7.39 -5.08
CA ARG A 162 -4.29 6.39 -4.25
C ARG A 162 -3.73 6.29 -2.82
N HIS A 163 -2.47 6.61 -2.60
CA HIS A 163 -1.78 6.30 -1.34
C HIS A 163 -0.78 7.40 -0.90
N ASP A 164 -0.15 7.23 0.26
CA ASP A 164 0.93 8.10 0.73
C ASP A 164 2.26 7.44 0.36
N PRO A 165 2.99 7.93 -0.66
CA PRO A 165 4.23 7.29 -1.10
C PRO A 165 5.42 7.59 -0.18
N THR A 166 5.21 8.24 0.98
CA THR A 166 6.27 8.71 1.89
C THR A 166 6.30 7.96 3.23
N THR A 167 5.45 6.95 3.40
CA THR A 167 5.39 6.11 4.60
C THR A 167 6.03 4.75 4.36
N LEU A 168 7.21 4.54 4.95
CA LEU A 168 7.94 3.27 4.81
C LEU A 168 7.19 2.13 5.51
N ASN A 169 6.95 1.03 4.78
CA ASN A 169 6.33 -0.20 5.29
C ASN A 169 5.01 0.04 6.05
N ARG A 170 4.20 0.98 5.54
CA ARG A 170 2.92 1.37 6.13
C ARG A 170 2.07 2.09 5.11
N GLN A 171 0.76 1.86 5.18
CA GLN A 171 -0.22 2.75 4.55
C GLN A 171 -1.39 2.99 5.50
N GLY A 172 -1.60 4.25 5.89
CA GLY A 172 -2.57 4.57 6.93
C GLY A 172 -2.29 3.81 8.24
N ASN A 173 -3.27 3.02 8.70
CA ASN A 173 -3.15 2.20 9.91
C ASN A 173 -2.61 0.79 9.65
N ASP A 174 -2.44 0.40 8.38
CA ASP A 174 -1.90 -0.90 8.00
C ASP A 174 -0.37 -0.84 8.04
N VAL A 175 0.24 -1.52 9.01
CA VAL A 175 1.69 -1.48 9.28
C VAL A 175 2.32 -2.83 8.99
N GLY A 176 3.40 -2.82 8.21
CA GLY A 176 4.12 -4.02 7.81
C GLY A 176 4.75 -3.88 6.44
N THR A 177 5.79 -4.67 6.16
CA THR A 177 6.49 -4.67 4.87
C THR A 177 5.55 -5.04 3.73
N GLN A 178 4.53 -5.84 3.99
CA GLN A 178 3.50 -6.20 3.01
C GLN A 178 2.67 -5.01 2.51
N TYR A 179 2.64 -3.89 3.23
CA TYR A 179 1.90 -2.69 2.85
C TYR A 179 2.80 -1.59 2.28
N ARG A 180 4.02 -1.92 1.86
CA ARG A 180 4.96 -0.96 1.30
C ARG A 180 4.49 -0.42 -0.06
N SER A 181 4.92 0.80 -0.36
CA SER A 181 4.76 1.40 -1.68
C SER A 181 5.77 0.80 -2.65
N GLY A 182 5.33 0.31 -3.81
CA GLY A 182 6.19 -0.28 -4.83
C GLY A 182 5.58 -0.26 -6.22
N ILE A 183 6.42 -0.06 -7.23
CA ILE A 183 6.11 -0.19 -8.65
C ILE A 183 6.99 -1.32 -9.19
N TYR A 184 6.37 -2.34 -9.78
CA TYR A 184 7.07 -3.50 -10.29
C TYR A 184 6.92 -3.59 -11.80
N PHE A 185 7.99 -3.25 -12.52
CA PHE A 185 7.94 -3.04 -13.97
C PHE A 185 8.22 -4.33 -14.75
N TYR A 186 7.55 -4.48 -15.90
CA TYR A 186 7.74 -5.60 -16.82
C TYR A 186 8.70 -5.24 -17.98
N THR A 187 8.86 -3.95 -18.28
CA THR A 187 9.73 -3.48 -19.38
C THR A 187 10.61 -2.31 -18.96
N PRO A 188 11.74 -2.06 -19.67
CA PRO A 188 12.58 -0.88 -19.45
C PRO A 188 11.84 0.45 -19.66
N GLU A 189 10.84 0.48 -20.54
CA GLU A 189 10.00 1.66 -20.77
C GLU A 189 9.13 1.97 -19.53
N GLN A 190 8.56 0.94 -18.89
CA GLN A 190 7.84 1.10 -17.63
C GLN A 190 8.76 1.55 -16.49
N GLU A 191 9.98 1.00 -16.39
CA GLU A 191 10.98 1.43 -15.41
C GLU A 191 11.27 2.93 -15.56
N LYS A 192 11.60 3.35 -16.79
CA LYS A 192 11.90 4.74 -17.10
C LYS A 192 10.73 5.67 -16.76
N ALA A 193 9.52 5.33 -17.21
CA ALA A 193 8.32 6.12 -16.94
C ALA A 193 8.01 6.21 -15.43
N ALA A 194 8.20 5.12 -14.68
CA ALA A 194 8.02 5.12 -13.23
C ALA A 194 9.03 6.04 -12.52
N LEU A 195 10.31 6.00 -12.92
CA LEU A 195 11.36 6.87 -12.37
C LEU A 195 11.06 8.35 -12.65
N GLU A 196 10.76 8.71 -13.89
CA GLU A 196 10.41 10.08 -14.28
C GLU A 196 9.16 10.57 -13.55
N SER A 197 8.15 9.71 -13.42
CA SER A 197 6.91 10.02 -12.69
C SER A 197 7.16 10.20 -11.19
N MET A 198 8.04 9.41 -10.58
CA MET A 198 8.42 9.56 -9.17
C MET A 198 9.13 10.89 -8.94
N GLU A 199 10.06 11.28 -9.80
CA GLU A 199 10.75 12.57 -9.72
C GLU A 199 9.76 13.74 -9.81
N LYS A 200 8.84 13.69 -10.79
CA LYS A 200 7.77 14.69 -10.95
C LYS A 200 6.85 14.74 -9.73
N HIS A 201 6.49 13.59 -9.15
CA HIS A 201 5.62 13.55 -7.98
C HIS A 201 6.34 14.04 -6.71
N GLN A 202 7.63 13.73 -6.54
CA GLN A 202 8.45 14.18 -5.42
C GLN A 202 8.49 15.70 -5.30
N GLN A 203 8.47 16.43 -6.42
CA GLN A 203 8.45 17.90 -6.42
C GLN A 203 7.20 18.50 -5.74
N LYS A 204 6.12 17.72 -5.61
CA LYS A 204 4.87 18.13 -4.97
C LYS A 204 4.83 17.79 -3.47
N LEU A 205 5.80 17.03 -2.97
CA LEU A 205 5.81 16.47 -1.62
C LEU A 205 7.01 16.96 -0.83
N ASN A 206 6.77 17.36 0.43
CA ASN A 206 7.85 17.76 1.35
C ASN A 206 8.61 16.56 1.91
N ARG A 207 7.92 15.42 2.06
CA ARG A 207 8.52 14.18 2.55
C ARG A 207 9.09 13.40 1.37
N LYS A 208 10.23 12.74 1.59
CA LYS A 208 10.86 11.90 0.57
C LYS A 208 9.96 10.70 0.25
N ILE A 209 9.77 10.43 -1.03
CA ILE A 209 9.14 9.22 -1.55
C ILE A 209 10.01 8.01 -1.21
N VAL A 210 9.37 6.96 -0.71
CA VAL A 210 9.99 5.68 -0.33
C VAL A 210 9.53 4.52 -1.21
N THR A 211 8.76 4.80 -2.26
CA THR A 211 8.35 3.83 -3.28
C THR A 211 9.56 3.12 -3.87
N GLU A 212 9.59 1.79 -3.81
CA GLU A 212 10.58 1.00 -4.52
C GLU A 212 10.17 0.84 -5.99
N ILE A 213 11.12 0.94 -6.92
CA ILE A 213 10.90 0.69 -8.35
C ILE A 213 11.85 -0.45 -8.72
N LEU A 214 11.30 -1.64 -8.95
CA LEU A 214 12.05 -2.89 -9.13
C LEU A 214 11.46 -3.73 -10.26
N PRO A 215 12.20 -4.69 -10.83
CA PRO A 215 11.63 -5.63 -11.80
C PRO A 215 10.48 -6.43 -11.20
N ALA A 216 9.45 -6.68 -12.00
CA ALA A 216 8.37 -7.61 -11.69
C ALA A 216 8.91 -9.02 -11.44
N LYS A 217 8.41 -9.65 -10.39
CA LYS A 217 8.75 -11.02 -9.97
C LYS A 217 7.50 -11.86 -9.86
N LYS A 218 7.68 -13.16 -9.67
CA LYS A 218 6.62 -14.15 -9.60
C LYS A 218 5.41 -13.64 -8.83
N PHE A 219 4.28 -13.58 -9.52
CA PHE A 219 3.02 -13.16 -8.94
C PHE A 219 2.26 -14.36 -8.38
N TYR A 220 1.87 -14.28 -7.12
CA TYR A 220 0.99 -15.24 -6.47
C TYR A 220 -0.38 -14.61 -6.30
N ARG A 221 -1.34 -14.99 -7.15
CA ARG A 221 -2.73 -14.53 -7.04
C ARG A 221 -3.26 -14.89 -5.64
N ALA A 222 -3.79 -13.88 -4.93
CA ALA A 222 -4.40 -14.10 -3.62
C ALA A 222 -5.72 -14.88 -3.73
N GLU A 223 -6.19 -15.39 -2.60
CA GLU A 223 -7.41 -16.18 -2.49
C GLU A 223 -8.64 -15.40 -3.01
N GLU A 224 -9.64 -16.13 -3.54
CA GLU A 224 -10.79 -15.52 -4.23
C GLU A 224 -11.62 -14.57 -3.36
N TYR A 225 -11.57 -14.73 -2.04
CA TYR A 225 -12.27 -13.83 -1.12
C TYR A 225 -11.60 -12.44 -1.01
N HIS A 226 -10.34 -12.28 -1.42
CA HIS A 226 -9.68 -10.98 -1.51
C HIS A 226 -9.98 -10.25 -2.83
N GLN A 227 -10.35 -10.99 -3.87
CA GLN A 227 -10.49 -10.49 -5.23
C GLN A 227 -11.76 -9.64 -5.37
N GLN A 228 -11.63 -8.41 -5.86
CA GLN A 228 -12.71 -7.43 -6.02
C GLN A 228 -13.52 -7.22 -4.73
N TYR A 229 -12.85 -7.26 -3.57
CA TYR A 229 -13.49 -7.31 -2.24
C TYR A 229 -14.47 -6.15 -1.99
N LEU A 230 -14.07 -4.91 -2.30
CA LEU A 230 -14.91 -3.73 -2.08
C LEU A 230 -16.11 -3.66 -3.04
N ALA A 231 -15.93 -4.15 -4.26
CA ALA A 231 -17.03 -4.26 -5.23
C ALA A 231 -18.06 -5.31 -4.80
N LYS A 232 -17.61 -6.38 -4.13
CA LYS A 232 -18.46 -7.44 -3.58
C LYS A 232 -19.20 -7.00 -2.30
N GLY A 233 -18.81 -5.89 -1.67
CA GLY A 233 -19.50 -5.31 -0.50
C GLY A 233 -18.58 -4.91 0.64
N GLY A 234 -17.31 -5.31 0.60
CA GLY A 234 -16.36 -5.07 1.69
C GLY A 234 -16.83 -5.65 3.03
N ARG A 235 -16.24 -5.15 4.11
CA ARG A 235 -16.47 -5.59 5.50
C ARG A 235 -17.89 -5.34 5.99
N PHE A 236 -18.54 -4.30 5.47
CA PHE A 236 -19.83 -3.81 5.97
C PHE A 236 -21.00 -4.11 5.02
N GLY A 237 -20.75 -4.77 3.88
CA GLY A 237 -21.77 -5.10 2.88
C GLY A 237 -22.15 -3.95 1.93
N PHE A 238 -21.57 -2.75 2.10
CA PHE A 238 -21.81 -1.60 1.23
C PHE A 238 -20.87 -1.61 0.03
N ARG A 239 -21.37 -2.09 -1.11
CA ARG A 239 -20.61 -2.14 -2.36
C ARG A 239 -20.12 -0.75 -2.76
N GLN A 240 -18.93 -0.71 -3.34
CA GLN A 240 -18.38 0.48 -3.98
C GLN A 240 -18.32 0.24 -5.48
N SER A 241 -18.80 1.20 -6.27
CA SER A 241 -18.91 1.06 -7.73
C SER A 241 -17.54 0.87 -8.38
N THR A 242 -17.46 0.00 -9.37
CA THR A 242 -16.28 -0.23 -10.23
C THR A 242 -16.44 0.42 -11.61
N GLU A 243 -17.47 1.24 -11.80
CA GLU A 243 -17.73 1.90 -13.09
C GLU A 243 -16.52 2.72 -13.54
N LYS A 244 -16.23 2.68 -14.84
CA LYS A 244 -15.11 3.41 -15.43
C LYS A 244 -15.31 4.91 -15.24
N GLY A 245 -14.30 5.59 -14.70
CA GLY A 245 -14.36 7.01 -14.37
C GLY A 245 -15.12 7.35 -13.09
N CYS A 246 -15.56 6.37 -12.29
CA CYS A 246 -16.18 6.63 -11.00
C CYS A 246 -15.19 7.34 -10.04
N ASN A 247 -15.57 8.52 -9.55
CA ASN A 247 -14.76 9.34 -8.64
C ASN A 247 -15.29 9.33 -7.19
N ASP A 248 -16.22 8.42 -6.87
CA ASP A 248 -16.70 8.28 -5.49
C ASP A 248 -15.54 7.94 -4.56
N PRO A 249 -15.41 8.59 -3.38
CA PRO A 249 -14.31 8.31 -2.47
C PRO A 249 -14.22 6.83 -2.09
N ILE A 250 -13.05 6.22 -2.32
CA ILE A 250 -12.80 4.82 -1.98
C ILE A 250 -12.60 4.69 -0.46
N ARG A 251 -13.47 3.92 0.19
CA ARG A 251 -13.37 3.54 1.61
C ARG A 251 -12.54 2.27 1.74
N CYS A 252 -11.52 2.30 2.60
CA CYS A 252 -10.47 1.27 2.65
C CYS A 252 -10.99 -0.17 2.83
N TYR A 253 -12.03 -0.37 3.63
CA TYR A 253 -12.48 -1.72 4.01
C TYR A 253 -13.94 -2.02 3.68
N GLY A 254 -14.72 -1.05 3.20
CA GLY A 254 -16.17 -1.17 3.02
C GLY A 254 -16.91 0.11 3.35
#